data_AF-A0A4Y4X3V4-F1
#
_entry.id   AF-A0A4Y4X3V4-F1
#
_cell.length_a   1.000
_cell.length_b   1.000
_cell.length_c   1.000
_cell.angle_alpha   90.00
_cell.angle_beta   90.00
_cell.angle_gamma   90.00
#
_symmetry.space_group_name_H-M   'P 1'
#
loop_
_entity.id
_entity.type
_entity.pdbx_description
1 polymer ?
#
loop_
_entity_poly.entity_id
_entity_poly.type
_entity_poly.pdbx_seq_one_letter_code
_entity_poly.pdbx_strand_id
1 'polypeptide(L)'
;MEPSRNRLKHAAFFVGLFIVSFLIIMKRQTPPYAFVRNQTLVTQTPPYFTQLTIPKPNDALSVHASSLISLPNDNLLSAYFSGTKEGARDVKISANLFDGKTNRWSEAFTILTKEDLSHHSHEYIKKLGNPLLFLHDDKILLFV
;
A
#
# COMPACT_ATOMS: atom_id res chain seq x y z
N MET A 1 -47.34 -42.51 -0.22
CA MET A 1 -47.54 -41.36 0.69
C MET A 1 -46.23 -40.64 1.06
N GLU A 2 -45.12 -40.82 0.33
CA GLU A 2 -43.82 -40.22 0.67
C GLU A 2 -43.45 -38.84 0.04
N PRO A 3 -43.95 -38.44 -1.15
CA PRO A 3 -43.42 -37.25 -1.82
C PRO A 3 -43.86 -35.91 -1.20
N SER A 4 -45.01 -35.84 -0.52
CA SER A 4 -45.47 -34.59 0.11
C SER A 4 -44.66 -34.21 1.36
N ARG A 5 -44.15 -35.21 2.09
CA ARG A 5 -43.34 -35.01 3.29
C ARG A 5 -41.98 -34.38 2.97
N ASN A 6 -41.36 -34.75 1.84
CA ASN A 6 -40.12 -34.13 1.39
C ASN A 6 -40.34 -32.71 0.87
N ARG A 7 -41.45 -32.44 0.16
CA ARG A 7 -41.81 -31.07 -0.26
C ARG A 7 -42.01 -30.12 0.92
N LEU A 8 -42.65 -30.58 2.00
CA LEU A 8 -42.86 -29.78 3.20
C LEU A 8 -41.54 -29.48 3.93
N LYS A 9 -40.62 -30.46 4.01
CA LYS A 9 -39.28 -30.27 4.58
C LYS A 9 -38.43 -29.28 3.79
N HIS A 10 -38.45 -29.36 2.46
CA HIS A 10 -37.73 -28.40 1.61
C HIS A 10 -38.34 -27.01 1.72
N ALA A 11 -39.67 -26.88 1.74
CA ALA A 11 -40.35 -25.61 1.95
C ALA A 11 -39.96 -24.98 3.31
N ALA A 12 -39.98 -25.75 4.40
CA ALA A 12 -39.57 -25.28 5.72
C ALA A 12 -38.09 -24.83 5.74
N PHE A 13 -37.21 -25.56 5.05
CA PHE A 13 -35.79 -25.20 4.93
C PHE A 13 -35.60 -23.87 4.18
N PHE A 14 -36.26 -23.67 3.05
CA PHE A 14 -36.15 -22.42 2.29
C PHE A 14 -36.78 -21.22 3.02
N VAL A 15 -37.88 -21.43 3.75
CA VAL A 15 -38.46 -20.39 4.62
C VAL A 15 -37.48 -20.03 5.74
N GLY A 16 -36.86 -21.01 6.39
CA GLY A 16 -35.82 -20.77 7.40
C GLY A 16 -34.62 -20.01 6.83
N LEU A 17 -34.13 -20.41 5.65
CA LEU A 17 -33.02 -19.75 4.95
C LEU A 17 -33.38 -18.30 4.59
N PHE A 18 -34.61 -18.06 4.14
CA PHE A 18 -35.10 -16.72 3.82
C PHE A 18 -35.16 -15.83 5.07
N ILE A 19 -35.68 -16.35 6.18
CA ILE A 19 -35.73 -15.61 7.46
C ILE A 19 -34.32 -15.25 7.94
N VAL A 20 -33.38 -16.20 7.92
CA VAL A 20 -31.99 -15.95 8.34
C VAL A 20 -31.32 -14.92 7.43
N SER A 21 -31.49 -15.06 6.11
CA SER A 21 -30.93 -14.12 5.13
C SER A 21 -31.52 -12.71 5.31
N PHE A 22 -32.83 -12.62 5.53
CA PHE A 22 -33.53 -11.37 5.81
C PHE A 22 -33.00 -10.70 7.09
N LEU A 23 -32.79 -11.47 8.16
CA LEU A 23 -32.23 -10.98 9.41
C LEU A 23 -30.77 -10.50 9.26
N ILE A 24 -29.95 -11.18 8.46
CA ILE A 24 -28.58 -10.76 8.15
C ILE A 24 -28.58 -9.44 7.37
N ILE A 25 -29.46 -9.31 6.37
CA ILE A 25 -29.58 -8.07 5.58
C ILE A 25 -30.07 -6.92 6.46
N MET A 26 -31.07 -7.15 7.32
CA MET A 26 -31.59 -6.15 8.25
C MET A 26 -30.57 -5.70 9.31
N LYS A 27 -29.67 -6.60 9.74
CA LYS A 27 -28.59 -6.28 10.69
C LYS A 27 -27.34 -5.69 10.06
N ARG A 28 -27.19 -5.71 8.73
CA ARG A 28 -26.07 -5.05 8.04
C ARG A 28 -26.24 -3.54 8.11
N GLN A 29 -25.76 -2.95 9.19
CA GLN A 29 -25.48 -1.52 9.25
C GLN A 29 -24.11 -1.31 8.61
N THR A 30 -24.04 -0.60 7.49
CA THR A 30 -22.77 -0.01 7.06
C THR A 30 -22.36 0.97 8.15
N PRO A 31 -21.13 0.89 8.71
CA PRO A 31 -20.68 1.91 9.64
C PRO A 31 -20.86 3.28 8.97
N PRO A 32 -21.44 4.26 9.67
CA PRO A 32 -21.63 5.58 9.09
C PRO A 32 -20.25 6.15 8.77
N TYR A 33 -19.93 6.25 7.48
CA TYR A 33 -18.79 7.04 7.03
C TYR A 33 -19.31 8.44 6.73
N ALA A 34 -18.75 9.43 7.42
CA ALA A 34 -18.95 10.82 7.09
C ALA A 34 -17.61 11.36 6.62
N PHE A 35 -17.58 11.98 5.44
CA PHE A 35 -16.46 12.84 5.09
C PHE A 35 -16.48 14.03 6.04
N VAL A 36 -15.55 14.07 6.98
CA VAL A 36 -15.35 15.26 7.80
C VAL A 36 -14.89 16.37 6.86
N ARG A 37 -15.65 17.45 6.76
CA ARG A 37 -15.20 18.64 6.04
C ARG A 37 -13.94 19.13 6.75
N ASN A 38 -12.79 19.03 6.08
CA ASN A 38 -11.55 19.62 6.59
C ASN A 38 -11.84 21.07 6.97
N GLN A 39 -11.38 21.47 8.16
CA GLN A 39 -11.51 22.84 8.62
C GLN A 39 -10.87 23.75 7.56
N THR A 40 -11.53 24.86 7.24
CA THR A 40 -10.95 25.89 6.40
C THR A 40 -9.67 26.35 7.08
N LEU A 41 -8.52 26.02 6.48
CA LEU A 41 -7.22 26.46 7.00
C LEU A 41 -7.23 27.98 7.02
N VAL A 42 -7.26 28.57 8.22
CA VAL A 42 -7.10 30.02 8.38
C VAL A 42 -5.63 30.31 8.13
N THR A 43 -5.28 30.69 6.89
CA THR A 43 -3.91 31.07 6.52
C THR A 43 -3.56 32.39 7.20
N GLN A 44 -3.00 32.31 8.41
CA GLN A 44 -2.40 33.45 9.11
C GLN A 44 -1.00 33.79 8.57
N THR A 45 -0.40 32.88 7.79
CA THR A 45 0.94 32.99 7.20
C THR A 45 0.85 32.86 5.67
N PRO A 46 1.69 33.58 4.91
CA PRO A 46 1.81 33.35 3.47
C PRO A 46 2.14 31.88 3.17
N PRO A 47 1.62 31.31 2.09
CA PRO A 47 1.90 29.92 1.73
C PRO A 47 3.40 29.71 1.54
N TYR A 48 3.95 28.67 2.17
CA TYR A 48 5.34 28.27 2.04
C TYR A 48 5.45 27.07 1.09
N PHE A 49 6.32 27.18 0.08
CA PHE A 49 6.65 26.10 -0.83
C PHE A 49 8.15 25.85 -0.79
N THR A 50 8.54 24.58 -0.64
CA THR A 50 9.92 24.13 -0.76
C THR A 50 9.97 22.90 -1.65
N GLN A 51 11.05 22.79 -2.42
CA GLN A 51 11.29 21.67 -3.31
C GLN A 51 12.68 21.12 -3.06
N LEU A 52 12.76 19.80 -2.86
CA LEU A 52 14.01 19.06 -2.75
C LEU A 52 14.01 17.94 -3.78
N THR A 53 15.12 17.79 -4.49
CA THR A 53 15.31 16.71 -5.46
C THR A 53 15.93 15.51 -4.76
N ILE A 54 15.29 14.34 -4.90
CA ILE A 54 15.85 13.07 -4.43
C ILE A 54 16.86 12.57 -5.46
N PRO A 55 18.13 12.31 -5.09
CA PRO A 55 19.12 11.79 -6.03
C PRO A 55 18.76 10.35 -6.40
N LYS A 56 18.57 10.10 -7.70
CA LYS A 56 18.37 8.76 -8.26
C LYS A 56 19.72 8.02 -8.40
N PRO A 57 19.72 6.68 -8.48
CA PRO A 57 20.93 5.93 -8.85
C PRO A 57 21.54 6.41 -10.18
N ASN A 58 22.87 6.39 -10.27
CA ASN A 58 23.61 6.81 -11.47
C ASN A 58 23.33 5.90 -12.67
N ASP A 59 23.10 4.61 -12.43
CA ASP A 59 22.83 3.58 -13.44
C ASP A 59 21.37 3.53 -13.90
N ALA A 60 20.45 4.22 -13.19
CA ALA A 60 19.03 4.24 -13.53
C ALA A 60 18.71 5.35 -14.53
N LEU A 61 18.21 4.99 -15.72
CA LEU A 61 17.70 5.97 -16.70
C LEU A 61 16.29 6.47 -16.35
N SER A 62 15.55 5.69 -15.56
CA SER A 62 14.18 5.96 -15.15
C SER A 62 13.94 5.56 -13.70
N VAL A 63 13.15 6.36 -13.00
CA VAL A 63 12.61 6.08 -11.66
C VAL A 63 11.13 6.45 -11.63
N HIS A 64 10.30 5.68 -10.93
CA HIS A 64 8.86 5.95 -10.83
C HIS A 64 8.24 5.21 -9.64
N ALA A 65 6.94 5.47 -9.40
CA ALA A 65 6.12 4.88 -8.35
C ALA A 65 6.76 5.02 -6.95
N SER A 66 7.03 6.26 -6.54
CA SER A 66 7.63 6.55 -5.24
C SER A 66 6.65 6.35 -4.08
N SER A 67 7.20 5.88 -2.97
CA SER A 67 6.59 5.82 -1.65
C SER A 67 7.50 6.52 -0.64
N LEU A 68 6.92 7.12 0.38
CA LEU A 68 7.61 7.92 1.39
C LEU A 68 6.96 7.67 2.75
N ILE A 69 7.76 7.43 3.78
CA ILE A 69 7.31 7.39 5.17
C ILE A 69 8.19 8.29 6.05
N SER A 70 7.60 8.80 7.11
CA SER A 70 8.35 9.42 8.21
C SER A 70 8.81 8.33 9.17
N LEU A 71 10.05 8.46 9.65
CA LEU A 71 10.66 7.59 10.63
C LEU A 71 10.58 8.23 12.04
N PRO A 72 10.65 7.44 13.13
CA PRO A 72 10.53 7.95 14.51
C PRO A 72 11.57 9.01 14.92
N ASN A 73 12.63 9.19 14.15
CA ASN A 73 13.72 10.13 14.39
C ASN A 73 13.64 11.39 13.51
N ASP A 74 12.45 11.72 12.99
CA ASP A 74 12.17 12.84 12.07
C ASP A 74 12.88 12.76 10.71
N ASN A 75 13.53 11.64 10.43
CA ASN A 75 14.04 11.34 9.10
C ASN A 75 12.93 10.82 8.20
N LEU A 76 13.16 10.81 6.89
CA LEU A 76 12.26 10.20 5.92
C LEU A 76 12.96 9.03 5.24
N LEU A 77 12.20 7.99 4.91
CA LEU A 77 12.62 6.95 3.98
C LEU A 77 11.76 7.04 2.73
N SER A 78 12.40 7.23 1.58
CA SER A 78 11.76 7.07 0.28
C SER A 78 12.11 5.73 -0.33
N ALA A 79 11.19 5.11 -1.06
CA ALA A 79 11.47 3.98 -1.95
C ALA A 79 10.78 4.20 -3.30
N TYR A 80 11.38 3.69 -4.37
CA TYR A 80 10.87 3.78 -5.74
C TYR A 80 11.53 2.69 -6.58
N PHE A 81 10.93 2.32 -7.71
CA PHE A 81 11.63 1.45 -8.63
C PHE A 81 12.61 2.26 -9.48
N SER A 82 13.72 1.65 -9.88
CA SER A 82 14.77 2.27 -10.69
C SER A 82 15.35 1.28 -11.70
N GLY A 83 15.61 1.72 -12.93
CA GLY A 83 16.23 0.92 -13.98
C GLY A 83 16.30 1.64 -15.32
N THR A 84 16.54 0.91 -16.41
CA THR A 84 16.59 1.47 -17.78
C THR A 84 15.24 2.01 -18.25
N LYS A 85 14.14 1.34 -17.91
CA LYS A 85 12.75 1.79 -18.15
C LYS A 85 11.79 1.04 -17.24
N GLU A 86 10.56 1.55 -17.14
CA GLU A 86 9.49 0.88 -16.40
C GLU A 86 9.30 -0.58 -16.87
N GLY A 87 9.30 -1.49 -15.90
CA GLY A 87 9.17 -2.92 -16.13
C GLY A 87 10.31 -3.58 -16.92
N ALA A 88 11.48 -2.96 -17.03
CA ALA A 88 12.68 -3.61 -17.57
C ALA A 88 13.18 -4.73 -16.63
N ARG A 89 14.12 -5.55 -17.13
CA ARG A 89 14.66 -6.69 -16.36
C ARG A 89 15.62 -6.25 -15.26
N ASP A 90 16.22 -5.08 -15.40
CA ASP A 90 17.15 -4.47 -14.46
C ASP A 90 16.45 -3.59 -13.41
N VAL A 91 15.11 -3.61 -13.37
CA VAL A 91 14.35 -2.88 -12.36
C VAL A 91 14.62 -3.46 -10.97
N LYS A 92 15.05 -2.58 -10.08
CA LYS A 92 15.26 -2.81 -8.65
C LYS A 92 14.48 -1.77 -7.83
N ILE A 93 14.23 -2.04 -6.56
CA ILE A 93 13.71 -1.04 -5.63
C ILE A 93 14.90 -0.31 -5.00
N SER A 94 14.97 0.98 -5.25
CA SER A 94 15.95 1.90 -4.68
C SER A 94 15.31 2.77 -3.61
N ALA A 95 16.13 3.27 -2.69
CA ALA A 95 15.72 4.09 -1.57
C ALA A 95 16.72 5.20 -1.26
N ASN A 96 16.26 6.19 -0.51
CA ASN A 96 17.09 7.26 0.06
C ASN A 96 16.60 7.56 1.47
N LEU A 97 17.52 7.99 2.32
CA LEU A 97 17.20 8.55 3.63
C LEU A 97 17.31 10.07 3.58
N PHE A 98 16.29 10.75 4.07
CA PHE A 98 16.36 12.18 4.34
C PHE A 98 16.74 12.40 5.79
N ASP A 99 17.80 13.16 6.02
CA ASP A 99 18.17 13.63 7.36
C ASP A 99 17.48 14.97 7.64
N GLY A 100 16.51 14.96 8.58
CA GLY A 100 15.77 16.15 8.98
C GLY A 100 16.62 17.22 9.66
N LYS A 101 17.78 16.87 10.21
CA LYS A 101 18.70 17.82 10.86
C LYS A 101 19.53 18.60 9.86
N THR A 102 19.98 17.92 8.80
CA THR A 102 20.83 18.55 7.76
C THR A 102 20.04 19.00 6.55
N ASN A 103 18.77 18.59 6.43
CA ASN A 103 17.91 18.77 5.26
C ASN A 103 18.54 18.21 3.97
N ARG A 104 19.15 17.02 4.06
CA ARG A 104 19.83 16.38 2.93
C ARG A 104 19.35 14.96 2.71
N TRP A 105 19.21 14.60 1.44
CA TRP A 105 19.03 13.22 1.02
C TRP A 105 20.39 12.52 0.96
N SER A 106 20.42 11.26 1.37
CA SER A 106 21.53 10.36 1.11
C SER A 106 21.65 10.05 -0.37
N GLU A 107 22.79 9.50 -0.77
CA GLU A 107 22.90 8.74 -2.03
C GLU A 107 21.84 7.62 -2.07
N ALA A 108 21.42 7.26 -3.27
CA ALA A 108 20.48 6.17 -3.47
C ALA A 108 21.13 4.82 -3.15
N PHE A 109 20.40 3.94 -2.48
CA PHE A 109 20.81 2.56 -2.22
C PHE A 109 19.73 1.57 -2.65
N THR A 110 20.12 0.35 -2.97
CA THR A 110 19.16 -0.70 -3.36
C THR A 110 18.65 -1.43 -2.13
N ILE A 111 17.33 -1.60 -2.01
CA ILE A 111 16.70 -2.35 -0.92
C ILE A 111 16.18 -3.72 -1.36
N LEU A 112 15.89 -3.90 -2.65
CA LEU A 112 15.39 -5.16 -3.17
C LEU A 112 15.66 -5.30 -4.67
N THR A 113 16.24 -6.42 -5.08
CA THR A 113 16.29 -6.86 -6.49
C THR A 113 15.34 -8.04 -6.72
N LYS A 114 15.00 -8.31 -7.99
CA LYS A 114 14.13 -9.45 -8.32
C LYS A 114 14.82 -10.78 -7.99
N GLU A 115 16.15 -10.82 -8.05
CA GLU A 115 16.98 -11.93 -7.63
C GLU A 115 16.85 -12.16 -6.12
N ASP A 116 16.97 -11.10 -5.30
CA ASP A 116 16.78 -11.18 -3.85
C ASP A 116 15.38 -11.69 -3.50
N LEU A 117 14.34 -11.12 -4.13
CA LEU A 117 12.97 -11.54 -3.88
C LEU A 117 12.74 -12.99 -4.31
N SER A 118 13.23 -13.39 -5.49
CA SER A 118 13.11 -14.77 -5.97
C SER A 118 13.76 -15.76 -5.02
N HIS A 119 14.94 -15.41 -4.50
CA HIS A 119 15.68 -16.23 -3.56
C HIS A 119 14.93 -16.40 -2.23
N HIS A 120 14.41 -15.30 -1.66
CA HIS A 120 13.72 -15.33 -0.38
C HIS A 120 12.29 -15.90 -0.45
N SER A 121 11.58 -15.73 -1.57
CA SER A 121 10.22 -16.26 -1.75
C SER A 121 10.20 -17.70 -2.25
N HIS A 122 11.32 -18.22 -2.78
CA HIS A 122 11.39 -19.48 -3.51
C HIS A 122 10.47 -19.52 -4.75
N GLU A 123 10.20 -18.36 -5.35
CA GLU A 123 9.40 -18.22 -6.56
C GLU A 123 10.18 -17.49 -7.66
N TYR A 124 9.84 -17.74 -8.92
CA TYR A 124 10.43 -16.98 -10.02
C TYR A 124 9.82 -15.57 -10.11
N ILE A 125 10.62 -14.54 -9.85
CA ILE A 125 10.20 -13.14 -10.00
C ILE A 125 10.65 -12.60 -11.35
N LYS A 126 9.68 -12.33 -12.23
CA LYS A 126 9.95 -11.78 -13.56
C LYS A 126 10.34 -10.29 -13.50
N LYS A 127 9.68 -9.51 -12.65
CA LYS A 127 9.82 -8.04 -12.52
C LYS A 127 9.44 -7.58 -11.12
N LEU A 128 9.97 -6.43 -10.71
CA LEU A 128 9.56 -5.68 -9.52
C LEU A 128 8.89 -4.36 -9.93
N GLY A 129 8.13 -3.76 -9.02
CA GLY A 129 7.56 -2.43 -9.20
C GLY A 129 6.84 -1.92 -7.96
N ASN A 130 6.30 -0.70 -8.08
CA ASN A 130 5.32 -0.10 -7.16
C ASN A 130 5.55 -0.36 -5.66
N PRO A 131 6.72 0.00 -5.12
CA PRO A 131 6.98 -0.18 -3.70
C PRO A 131 5.99 0.63 -2.86
N LEU A 132 5.47 0.01 -1.81
CA LEU A 132 4.73 0.67 -0.74
C LEU A 132 5.45 0.45 0.57
N LEU A 133 5.86 1.55 1.19
CA LEU A 133 6.42 1.56 2.53
C LEU A 133 5.30 1.74 3.56
N PHE A 134 5.35 0.95 4.63
CA PHE A 134 4.47 1.10 5.77
C PHE A 134 5.26 0.94 7.07
N LEU A 135 5.22 1.96 7.93
CA LEU A 135 5.78 1.87 9.27
C LEU A 135 4.73 1.23 10.19
N HIS A 136 5.06 0.09 10.77
CA HIS A 136 4.25 -0.59 11.77
C HIS A 136 5.12 -0.87 12.99
N ASP A 137 4.77 -0.23 14.11
CA ASP A 137 5.60 -0.16 15.30
C ASP A 137 7.01 0.36 14.94
N ASP A 138 8.05 -0.42 15.23
CA ASP A 138 9.45 -0.12 14.90
C ASP A 138 9.94 -0.88 13.65
N LYS A 139 9.01 -1.36 12.81
CA LYS A 139 9.33 -2.12 11.60
C LYS A 139 8.85 -1.40 10.36
N ILE A 140 9.70 -1.40 9.35
CA ILE A 140 9.35 -0.94 8.01
C ILE A 140 8.95 -2.17 7.21
N LEU A 141 7.70 -2.21 6.79
CA LEU A 141 7.18 -3.20 5.85
C LEU A 141 7.30 -2.62 4.43
N LEU A 142 7.87 -3.42 3.53
CA LEU A 142 7.96 -3.12 2.10
C LEU A 142 7.05 -4.10 1.35
N PHE A 143 6.07 -3.57 0.62
CA PHE A 143 5.22 -4.32 -0.30
C PHE A 143 5.65 -4.00 -1.73
N VAL A 144 5.76 -5.04 -2.58
CA VAL A 144 6.21 -4.98 -3.99
C VAL A 144 5.50 -6.02 -4.83
#